data_AF-I0YQM7-F1
#
_entry.id   AF-I0YQM7-F1
#
_cell.length_a   1.000
_cell.length_b   1.000
_cell.length_c   1.000
_cell.angle_alpha   90.00
_cell.angle_beta   90.00
_cell.angle_gamma   90.00
#
_symmetry.space_group_name_H-M   'P 1'
#
loop_
_entity.id
_entity.type
_entity.pdbx_description
1 polymer ?
#
loop_
_entity_poly.entity_id
_entity_poly.type
_entity_poly.pdbx_seq_one_letter_code
_entity_poly.pdbx_strand_id
1 'polypeptide(L)' 'QPKQINEIKDFLLTARRKDARSVKIKKTGDVTKFKVRCSRYLYTLCVTDSDKADKLKQSLPPGVPAPQLLALSRALAYCQ' A
#
# COMPACT_ATOMS: atom_id res chain seq x y z
N GLN A 1 -10.32 -6.09 12.91
CA GLN A 1 -10.52 -4.63 12.81
C GLN A 1 -9.30 -4.00 12.13
N PRO A 2 -9.49 -3.05 11.20
CA PRO A 2 -8.38 -2.32 10.58
C PRO A 2 -7.65 -1.45 11.61
N LYS A 3 -6.35 -1.22 11.40
CA LYS A 3 -5.52 -0.34 12.24
C LYS A 3 -5.09 0.88 11.44
N GLN A 4 -5.09 2.03 12.09
CA GLN A 4 -4.56 3.26 11.51
C GLN A 4 -3.11 3.46 11.97
N ILE A 5 -2.27 3.92 11.03
CA ILE A 5 -0.91 4.38 11.30
C ILE A 5 -0.93 5.90 11.12
N ASN A 6 -0.37 6.63 12.09
CA ASN A 6 -0.32 8.10 12.05
C ASN A 6 1.03 8.60 11.52
N GLU A 7 2.11 7.88 11.80
CA GLU A 7 3.47 8.27 11.44
C GLU A 7 3.96 7.59 10.16
N ILE A 8 4.66 8.34 9.31
CA ILE A 8 5.22 7.81 8.06
C ILE A 8 6.31 6.76 8.34
N LYS A 9 7.10 6.95 9.40
CA LYS A 9 8.17 6.02 9.81
C LYS A 9 7.61 4.63 10.09
N ASP A 10 6.52 4.55 10.84
CA ASP A 10 5.86 3.31 11.21
C ASP A 10 5.24 2.61 9.98
N PHE A 11 4.75 3.39 9.02
CA PHE A 11 4.25 2.85 7.76
C PHE A 11 5.37 2.19 6.97
N LEU A 12 6.53 2.84 6.83
CA LEU A 12 7.68 2.27 6.11
C LEU A 12 8.25 1.03 6.80
N LEU A 13 8.26 1.00 8.13
CA LEU A 13 8.60 -0.21 8.89
C LEU A 13 7.58 -1.32 8.63
N THR A 14 6.28 -1.00 8.63
CA THR A 14 5.20 -1.97 8.41
C THR A 14 5.22 -2.55 7.00
N ALA A 15 5.48 -1.72 5.98
CA ALA A 15 5.57 -2.15 4.58
C ALA A 15 6.75 -3.08 4.30
N ARG A 16 7.82 -3.00 5.10
CA ARG A 16 9.02 -3.86 5.00
C ARG A 16 8.93 -5.15 5.83
N ARG A 17 7.88 -5.34 6.62
CA ARG A 17 7.73 -6.57 7.42
C ARG A 17 7.51 -7.79 6.51
N LYS A 18 8.05 -8.93 6.92
CA LYS A 18 7.91 -10.22 6.21
C LYS A 18 6.46 -10.68 6.03
N ASP A 19 5.54 -10.23 6.89
CA ASP A 19 4.12 -10.58 6.83
C ASP A 19 3.28 -9.62 5.97
N ALA A 20 3.87 -8.55 5.44
CA ALA A 20 3.23 -7.65 4.50
C ALA A 20 3.12 -8.34 3.12
N ARG A 21 1.87 -8.48 2.65
CA ARG A 21 1.55 -9.19 1.40
C ARG A 21 1.30 -8.25 0.23
N SER A 22 0.71 -7.10 0.49
CA SER A 22 0.42 -6.11 -0.55
C SER A 22 0.19 -4.73 0.03
N VAL A 23 0.44 -3.71 -0.80
CA VAL A 23 0.15 -2.32 -0.50
C VAL A 23 -0.86 -1.82 -1.54
N LYS A 24 -2.02 -1.33 -1.09
CA LYS A 24 -3.04 -0.71 -1.95
C LYS A 24 -3.10 0.78 -1.67
N ILE A 25 -2.89 1.58 -2.71
CA ILE A 25 -2.97 3.03 -2.62
C ILE A 25 -4.36 3.44 -3.13
N LYS A 26 -5.12 4.19 -2.32
CA LYS A 26 -6.44 4.70 -2.69
C LYS A 26 -6.48 6.21 -2.46
N LYS A 27 -6.69 6.99 -3.51
CA LYS A 27 -6.99 8.42 -3.42
C LYS A 27 -8.49 8.61 -3.15
N THR A 28 -8.86 9.54 -2.29
CA THR A 28 -10.25 9.91 -1.98
C THR A 28 -10.27 11.41 -1.73
N GLY A 29 -10.71 12.17 -2.73
CA GLY A 29 -10.54 13.62 -2.75
C GLY A 29 -9.07 13.99 -2.60
N ASP A 30 -8.78 14.83 -1.62
CA ASP A 30 -7.43 15.30 -1.31
C ASP A 30 -6.63 14.31 -0.44
N VAL A 31 -7.28 13.27 0.09
CA VAL A 31 -6.62 12.30 0.97
C VAL A 31 -6.16 11.07 0.19
N THR A 32 -4.89 10.76 0.27
CA THR A 32 -4.32 9.50 -0.21
C THR A 32 -4.16 8.51 0.94
N LYS A 33 -4.78 7.33 0.83
CA LYS A 33 -4.73 6.26 1.81
C LYS A 33 -3.80 5.14 1.33
N PHE A 34 -2.71 4.91 2.06
CA PHE A 34 -1.79 3.80 1.84
C PHE A 34 -2.20 2.64 2.73
N LYS A 35 -2.69 1.55 2.14
CA LYS A 35 -3.24 0.40 2.86
C LYS A 35 -2.31 -0.80 2.74
N VAL A 36 -1.63 -1.18 3.81
CA VAL A 36 -0.77 -2.38 3.85
C VAL A 36 -1.57 -3.57 4.37
N ARG A 37 -1.66 -4.63 3.57
CA ARG A 37 -2.24 -5.90 4.00
C ARG A 37 -1.17 -6.75 4.67
N CYS A 38 -1.27 -6.89 5.99
CA CYS A 38 -0.50 -7.88 6.74
C CYS A 38 -1.33 -9.16 6.95
N SER A 39 -0.75 -10.17 7.60
CA SER A 39 -1.43 -11.43 7.91
C SER A 39 -2.70 -11.22 8.73
N ARG A 40 -2.61 -10.47 9.85
CA ARG A 40 -3.73 -10.30 10.80
C ARG A 40 -4.55 -9.02 10.60
N TYR A 41 -3.90 -7.94 10.20
CA TYR A 41 -4.52 -6.60 10.14
C TYR A 41 -4.28 -5.92 8.80
N LEU A 42 -5.21 -5.04 8.45
CA LEU A 42 -5.03 -4.05 7.40
C LEU A 42 -4.59 -2.74 8.07
N TYR A 43 -3.38 -2.30 7.76
CA TYR A 43 -2.87 -1.02 8.24
C TYR A 43 -3.16 0.06 7.21
N THR A 44 -3.62 1.23 7.65
CA THR A 44 -3.89 2.36 6.77
C THR A 44 -3.17 3.61 7.27
N LEU A 45 -2.35 4.22 6.41
CA LEU A 45 -1.83 5.57 6.58
C LEU A 45 -2.66 6.53 5.72
N CYS A 46 -3.16 7.60 6.30
CA CYS A 46 -3.87 8.67 5.59
C CYS A 46 -2.93 9.87 5.43
N VAL A 47 -2.73 10.34 4.20
CA VAL A 47 -1.91 11.51 3.89
C VAL A 47 -2.77 12.51 3.13
N THR A 48 -2.91 13.73 3.65
CA THR A 48 -3.68 14.83 3.04
C THR A 48 -2.86 15.62 2.02
N ASP A 49 -1.55 15.64 2.17
CA ASP A 49 -0.62 16.37 1.31
C ASP A 49 -0.24 15.53 0.08
N SER A 50 -0.59 16.01 -1.12
CA SER A 50 -0.34 15.32 -2.39
C SER A 50 1.14 15.13 -2.66
N ASP A 51 1.97 16.12 -2.38
CA ASP A 51 3.40 16.10 -2.70
C ASP A 51 4.13 15.10 -1.80
N LYS A 52 3.75 15.07 -0.52
CA LYS A 52 4.24 14.03 0.40
C LYS A 52 3.77 12.64 -0.03
N ALA A 53 2.52 12.50 -0.47
CA ALA A 53 2.01 11.23 -0.94
C ALA A 53 2.76 10.73 -2.19
N ASP A 54 3.09 11.61 -3.13
CA ASP A 54 3.81 11.22 -4.35
C ASP A 54 5.27 10.86 -4.08
N LYS A 55 5.95 11.58 -3.18
CA LYS A 55 7.28 11.17 -2.67
C LYS A 55 7.22 9.81 -1.98
N LEU A 56 6.17 9.54 -1.21
CA LEU A 56 5.95 8.24 -0.56
C LEU A 56 5.73 7.12 -1.57
N LYS A 57 4.96 7.36 -2.64
CA LYS A 57 4.79 6.40 -3.74
C LYS A 57 6.11 6.05 -4.40
N GLN A 58 6.97 7.05 -4.66
CA GLN A 58 8.31 6.85 -5.24
C GLN A 58 9.27 6.13 -4.29
N SER A 59 9.12 6.35 -2.98
CA SER A 59 9.94 5.69 -1.95
C SER A 59 9.59 4.23 -1.74
N LEU A 60 8.42 3.78 -2.24
CA LEU A 60 8.08 2.37 -2.24
C LEU A 60 8.88 1.70 -3.37
N PRO A 61 9.76 0.73 -3.05
CA PRO A 61 10.51 0.03 -4.08
C PRO A 61 9.54 -0.72 -5.02
N PRO A 62 9.80 -0.77 -6.34
CA PRO A 62 9.08 -1.61 -7.28
C PRO A 62 9.40 -3.08 -6.98
N GLY A 63 8.83 -3.65 -5.93
CA GLY A 63 9.26 -4.96 -5.45
C GLY A 63 8.86 -5.34 -4.04
N VAL A 64 7.72 -4.87 -3.53
CA VAL A 64 7.09 -5.55 -2.39
C VAL A 64 6.33 -6.76 -2.98
N PRO A 65 6.65 -8.00 -2.59
CA PRO A 65 6.26 -9.20 -3.31
C PRO A 65 4.74 -9.40 -3.29
N ALA A 66 4.09 -8.97 -4.37
CA ALA A 66 2.85 -9.57 -4.83
C ALA A 66 3.18 -11.04 -5.18
N PRO A 67 2.60 -12.04 -4.48
CA PRO A 67 2.83 -13.42 -4.89
C PRO A 67 2.31 -13.59 -6.33
N GLN A 68 3.22 -13.98 -7.23
CA GLN A 68 3.01 -14.29 -8.64
C GLN A 68 2.47 -13.16 -9.55
N LEU A 69 3.40 -12.43 -10.18
CA LEU A 69 3.19 -11.82 -11.51
C LEU A 69 3.57 -12.79 -12.66
N LEU A 70 3.30 -14.10 -12.50
CA LEU A 70 3.47 -15.12 -13.56
C LEU A 70 2.21 -15.96 -13.81
N ALA A 71 1.04 -15.47 -13.38
CA ALA A 71 -0.24 -16.10 -13.74
C ALA A 71 -1.31 -15.11 -14.22
N LEU A 72 -0.95 -13.84 -14.52
CA LEU A 72 -1.92 -12.85 -14.98
C LEU A 72 -1.44 -12.05 -16.20
N SER A 73 -0.76 -12.71 -17.15
CA SER A 73 -0.84 -12.31 -18.55
C SER A 73 -2.26 -12.54 -19.15
N ARG A 74 -3.24 -12.97 -18.33
CA ARG A 74 -4.61 -13.27 -18.76
C ARG A 74 -5.76 -12.66 -17.93
N ALA A 75 -5.51 -11.88 -16.87
CA ALA A 75 -6.62 -11.33 -16.07
C ALA A 75 -6.57 -9.84 -15.77
N LEU A 76 -5.76 -9.05 -16.50
CA LEU A 76 -5.97 -7.59 -16.58
C LEU A 76 -7.06 -7.22 -17.61
N ALA A 77 -7.81 -8.22 -18.11
CA ALA A 77 -8.98 -8.04 -18.97
C ALA A 77 -10.31 -8.10 -18.19
N TYR A 78 -10.33 -8.16 -16.85
CA TYR A 78 -11.60 -8.13 -16.13
C TYR A 78 -11.57 -7.29 -14.85
N CYS A 79 -12.58 -6.42 -14.78
CA CYS A 79 -12.97 -5.49 -13.74
C CYS A 79 -12.13 -4.20 -13.66
N GLN A 80 -12.59 -3.01 -14.11
CA GLN A 80 -13.94 -2.43 -13.99
C GLN A 80 -14.65 -2.72 -12.66
#